data_AF-A0A7L3KPF4-F1
#
_entry.id   AF-A0A7L3KPF4-F1
#
_cell.length_a   1.000
_cell.length_b   1.000
_cell.length_c   1.000
_cell.angle_alpha   90.00
_cell.angle_beta   90.00
_cell.angle_gamma   90.00
#
_symmetry.space_group_name_H-M   'P 1'
#
loop_
_entity.id
_entity.type
_entity.pdbx_description
1 polymer ?
#
loop_
_entity_poly.entity_id
_entity_poly.type
_entity_poly.pdbx_seq_one_letter_code
_entity_poly.pdbx_strand_id
1 'polypeptide(L)' 'PPDSTNEFIGGREDVAAIDGVAPGGLRSALVLVGAFERHRGVPVLGVINEPFFQRDPRT' A
#
# COMPACT_ATOMS: atom_id res chain seq x y z
N PRO A 1 7.04 7.67 1.48
CA PRO A 1 6.15 8.22 0.41
C PRO A 1 5.16 7.12 0.01
N PRO A 2 3.95 7.46 -0.49
CA PRO A 2 3.03 6.46 -1.00
C PRO A 2 3.53 5.88 -2.32
N ASP A 3 3.40 4.57 -2.47
CA ASP A 3 3.46 3.83 -3.72
C ASP A 3 2.09 3.90 -4.44
N SER A 4 2.05 3.56 -5.74
CA SER A 4 0.84 3.57 -6.57
C SER A 4 0.15 4.93 -6.54
N THR A 5 0.91 6.00 -6.82
CA THR A 5 0.46 7.40 -6.73
C THR A 5 -0.81 7.69 -7.55
N ASN A 6 -1.01 7.00 -8.67
CA ASN A 6 -2.25 7.12 -9.45
C ASN A 6 -3.48 6.66 -8.66
N GLU A 7 -3.38 5.55 -7.94
CA GLU A 7 -4.48 5.06 -7.11
C GLU A 7 -4.69 5.94 -5.87
N PHE A 8 -3.60 6.45 -5.28
CA PHE A 8 -3.66 7.41 -4.17
C PHE A 8 -4.38 8.71 -4.59
N ILE A 9 -4.00 9.30 -5.73
CA ILE A 9 -4.64 10.51 -6.27
C ILE A 9 -6.08 10.21 -6.73
N GLY A 10 -6.31 9.04 -7.32
CA GLY A 10 -7.62 8.62 -7.80
C GLY A 10 -8.66 8.42 -6.70
N GLY A 11 -8.24 8.12 -5.47
CA GLY A 11 -9.10 8.19 -4.28
C GLY A 11 -10.27 7.21 -4.25
N ARG A 12 -10.27 6.17 -5.10
CA ARG A 12 -11.38 5.21 -5.19
C ARG A 12 -11.38 4.25 -4.00
N GLU A 13 -12.43 4.31 -3.18
CA GLU A 13 -12.57 3.48 -1.97
C GLU A 13 -13.45 2.23 -2.19
N ASP A 14 -14.31 2.24 -3.20
CA ASP A 14 -15.38 1.28 -3.46
C ASP A 14 -15.00 0.17 -4.46
N VAL A 15 -13.71 0.00 -4.73
CA VAL A 15 -13.21 -1.06 -5.63
C VAL A 15 -13.29 -2.41 -4.91
N ALA A 16 -14.19 -3.27 -5.37
CA ALA A 16 -14.34 -4.61 -4.83
C ALA A 16 -13.12 -5.49 -5.10
N ALA A 17 -12.74 -6.30 -4.12
CA ALA A 17 -11.69 -7.30 -4.29
C ALA A 17 -12.18 -8.45 -5.18
N ILE A 18 -11.29 -8.95 -6.04
CA ILE A 18 -11.50 -10.14 -6.87
C ILE A 18 -10.63 -11.23 -6.26
N ASP A 19 -11.24 -12.32 -5.80
CA ASP A 19 -10.54 -13.44 -5.14
C ASP A 19 -9.64 -13.00 -3.97
N GLY A 20 -10.10 -12.00 -3.20
CA GLY A 20 -9.36 -11.42 -2.07
C GLY A 20 -8.28 -10.41 -2.44
N VAL A 21 -8.05 -10.14 -3.73
CA VAL A 21 -7.07 -9.17 -4.22
C VAL A 21 -7.77 -7.87 -4.64
N ALA A 22 -7.29 -6.73 -4.14
CA ALA A 22 -7.76 -5.43 -4.62
C ALA A 22 -7.15 -5.14 -6.01
N PRO A 23 -7.96 -5.05 -7.09
CA PRO A 23 -7.44 -4.78 -8.44
C PRO A 23 -7.05 -3.31 -8.65
N GLY A 24 -7.35 -2.43 -7.69
CA GLY A 24 -7.05 -1.01 -7.70
C GLY A 24 -7.71 -0.28 -6.53
N GLY A 25 -7.70 1.05 -6.59
CA GLY A 25 -8.24 1.93 -5.54
C GLY A 25 -7.27 2.16 -4.40
N LEU A 26 -7.73 2.85 -3.35
CA LEU A 26 -6.89 3.24 -2.21
C LEU A 26 -6.25 2.05 -1.49
N ARG A 27 -6.85 0.86 -1.55
CA ARG A 27 -6.25 -0.37 -1.03
C ARG A 27 -4.94 -0.76 -1.72
N SER A 28 -4.69 -0.28 -2.93
CA SER A 28 -3.43 -0.49 -3.65
C SER A 28 -2.36 0.57 -3.34
N ALA A 29 -2.71 1.66 -2.65
CA ALA A 29 -1.76 2.70 -2.26
C ALA A 29 -1.07 2.33 -0.93
N LEU A 30 0.23 2.04 -1.00
CA LEU A 30 1.01 1.51 0.14
C LEU A 30 2.08 2.49 0.61
N VAL A 31 2.48 2.40 1.88
CA VAL A 31 3.73 3.01 2.33
C VAL A 31 4.78 1.91 2.50
N LEU A 32 5.84 1.99 1.71
CA LEU A 32 6.92 1.02 1.67
C LEU A 32 8.18 1.63 2.29
N VAL A 33 8.74 0.97 3.31
CA VAL A 33 10.01 1.34 3.92
C VAL A 33 10.93 0.13 3.91
N GLY A 34 12.06 0.22 3.21
CA GLY A 34 13.09 -0.81 3.17
C GLY A 34 14.38 -0.34 3.81
N ALA A 35 15.07 -1.26 4.48
CA ALA A 35 16.44 -1.08 4.93
C ALA A 35 17.34 -2.17 4.33
N PHE A 36 18.56 -1.81 3.97
CA PHE A 36 19.54 -2.72 3.40
C PHE A 36 20.92 -2.49 4.01
N GLU A 37 21.75 -3.54 4.03
CA GLU A 37 23.13 -3.47 4.45
C GLU A 37 23.96 -2.76 3.37
N ARG A 38 24.63 -1.67 3.76
CA ARG A 38 25.22 -0.71 2.81
C ARG A 38 26.37 -1.27 1.97
N HIS A 39 27.08 -2.27 2.47
CA HIS A 39 28.29 -2.79 1.80
C HIS A 39 27.96 -3.82 0.73
N ARG A 40 26.96 -4.67 0.95
CA ARG A 40 26.56 -5.77 0.05
C ARG A 40 25.25 -5.48 -0.68
N GLY A 41 24.50 -4.46 -0.28
CA GLY A 41 23.19 -4.12 -0.86
C GLY A 41 22.08 -5.08 -0.45
N VAL A 42 22.31 -5.95 0.54
CA VAL A 42 21.36 -7.01 0.92
C VAL A 42 20.24 -6.40 1.77
N PRO A 43 18.95 -6.62 1.44
CA PRO A 43 17.85 -6.15 2.26
C PRO A 43 17.86 -6.84 3.63
N VAL A 44 17.63 -6.07 4.69
CA VAL A 44 17.66 -6.58 6.08
C VAL A 44 16.34 -6.38 6.81
N LEU A 45 15.50 -5.43 6.36
CA LEU A 45 14.20 -5.16 6.94
C LEU A 45 13.28 -4.54 5.88
N GLY A 46 11.99 -4.89 5.93
CA GLY A 46 10.94 -4.25 5.17
C GLY A 46 9.73 -3.98 6.05
N VAL A 47 9.13 -2.80 5.90
CA VAL A 47 7.84 -2.43 6.49
C VAL A 47 6.88 -2.12 5.36
N ILE A 48 5.72 -2.76 5.41
CA ILE A 48 4.58 -2.50 4.53
C ILE A 48 3.47 -1.99 5.44
N ASN A 49 2.94 -0.81 5.11
CA ASN A 49 1.76 -0.26 5.73
C ASN A 49 0.68 -0.06 4.66
N GLU A 50 -0.52 -0.55 4.92
CA GLU A 50 -1.71 -0.43 4.07
C GLU A 50 -2.69 0.55 4.74
N PRO A 51 -2.57 1.88 4.50
CA PRO A 51 -3.29 2.87 5.30
C PRO A 51 -4.80 2.82 5.10
N PHE A 52 -5.26 2.27 3.97
CA PHE A 52 -6.66 2.24 3.55
C PHE A 52 -7.23 0.82 3.49
N PHE A 53 -6.74 -0.09 4.34
CA PHE A 53 -7.22 -1.48 4.38
C PHE A 53 -8.73 -1.56 4.68
N GLN A 54 -9.20 -0.82 5.68
CA GLN A 54 -10.61 -0.77 6.07
C GLN A 54 -11.00 0.65 6.48
N ARG A 55 -12.09 1.16 5.90
CA ARG A 55 -12.72 2.40 6.32
C ARG A 55 -13.39 2.22 7.68
N ASP A 56 -13.24 3.20 8.56
CA ASP A 56 -14.01 3.20 9.83
C ASP A 56 -15.50 3.31 9.48
N PRO A 57 -16.35 2.36 9.90
CA PRO A 57 -17.78 2.39 9.59
C PRO A 57 -18.53 3.57 10.20
N ARG A 58 -17.90 4.36 11.08
CA ARG A 58 -18.49 5.53 11.75
C ARG A 58 -18.20 6.85 11.02
N THR A 59 -17.50 6.82 9.89
CA THR A 59 -17.13 7.97 9.04
C THR A 59 -17.42 7.68 7.58
#